data_AF-A0A0S7CSZ0-F1
#
_entry.id   AF-A0A0S7CSZ0-F1
#
_cell.length_a   1.000
_cell.length_b   1.000
_cell.length_c   1.000
_cell.angle_alpha   90.00
_cell.angle_beta   90.00
_cell.angle_gamma   90.00
#
_symmetry.space_group_name_H-M   'P 1'
#
loop_
_entity.id
_entity.type
_entity.pdbx_description
1 polymer ?
#
loop_
_entity_poly.entity_id
_entity_poly.type
_entity_poly.pdbx_seq_one_letter_code
_entity_poly.pdbx_strand_id
1 'polypeptide(L)'
;MTADEDCALEAFELAAVDYLLKPVRAERLARSVSRISELIKDGSKVPEMITVDQGGTTRMIRRDDVSYVQAQGDYARLHTAEASYLIRVP
;
A
#
# COMPACT_ATOMS: atom_id res chain seq x y z
N MET A 1 -5.12 -10.69 25.83
CA MET A 1 -5.28 -11.06 24.41
C MET A 1 -6.66 -10.57 24.00
N THR A 2 -6.76 -9.29 23.68
CA THR A 2 -7.96 -8.73 23.06
C THR A 2 -7.65 -8.73 21.57
N ALA A 3 -8.34 -9.62 20.84
CA ALA A 3 -8.36 -9.57 19.40
C ALA A 3 -9.07 -8.26 19.04
N ASP A 4 -8.33 -7.35 18.41
CA ASP A 4 -8.90 -6.18 17.75
C ASP A 4 -9.67 -6.70 16.53
N GLU A 5 -10.87 -7.21 16.77
CA GLU A 5 -11.81 -7.65 15.72
C GLU A 5 -12.29 -6.44 14.87
N ASP A 6 -12.07 -5.21 15.35
CA ASP A 6 -12.36 -3.97 14.64
C ASP A 6 -11.39 -3.68 13.47
N CYS A 7 -10.10 -4.04 13.58
CA CYS A 7 -9.13 -3.76 12.51
C CYS A 7 -9.26 -4.69 11.28
N ALA A 8 -9.94 -5.83 11.44
CA ALA A 8 -10.06 -6.84 10.39
C ALA A 8 -11.13 -6.50 9.34
N LEU A 9 -12.12 -5.68 9.69
CA LEU A 9 -13.21 -5.32 8.79
C LEU A 9 -12.84 -4.15 7.86
N GLU A 10 -12.02 -3.19 8.33
CA GLU A 10 -11.52 -2.09 7.49
C GLU A 10 -10.50 -2.54 6.43
N ALA A 11 -9.78 -3.64 6.69
CA ALA A 11 -8.81 -4.20 5.72
C ALA A 11 -9.48 -4.94 4.54
N PHE A 12 -10.73 -5.39 4.71
CA PHE A 12 -11.46 -6.14 3.69
C PHE A 12 -12.02 -5.25 2.57
N GLU A 13 -12.12 -3.94 2.80
CA GLU A 13 -12.52 -2.93 1.82
C GLU A 13 -11.30 -2.25 1.20
N LEU A 14 -10.31 -3.01 0.74
CA LEU A 14 -9.28 -2.45 -0.13
C LEU A 14 -9.96 -2.02 -1.45
N ALA A 15 -10.46 -0.79 -1.51
CA ALA A 15 -11.08 -0.16 -2.66
C ALA A 15 -10.03 0.10 -3.75
N ALA A 16 -9.46 -0.99 -4.27
CA ALA A 16 -8.45 -0.96 -5.30
C ALA A 16 -9.02 -0.19 -6.49
N VAL A 17 -8.30 0.86 -6.90
CA VAL A 17 -8.73 1.78 -7.95
C VAL A 17 -8.88 1.05 -9.29
N ASP A 18 -8.09 -0.01 -9.53
CA ASP A 18 -8.22 -0.86 -10.70
C ASP A 18 -7.54 -2.22 -10.49
N TYR A 19 -8.02 -3.25 -11.20
CA TYR A 19 -7.42 -4.58 -11.24
C TYR A 19 -6.98 -4.90 -12.68
N LEU A 20 -5.68 -5.12 -12.87
CA LEU A 20 -5.10 -5.41 -14.18
C LEU A 20 -4.68 -6.88 -14.29
N LEU A 21 -5.24 -7.58 -15.28
CA LEU A 21 -4.87 -8.96 -15.59
C LEU A 21 -3.62 -9.02 -16.47
N LYS A 22 -2.80 -10.05 -16.25
CA LYS A 22 -1.67 -10.36 -17.14
C LYS A 22 -2.18 -11.04 -18.43
N PRO A 23 -1.49 -10.82 -19.58
CA PRO A 23 -0.44 -9.84 -19.77
C PRO A 23 -1.01 -8.41 -19.71
N VAL A 24 -0.33 -7.52 -18.97
CA VAL A 24 -0.80 -6.15 -18.78
C VAL A 24 -0.69 -5.39 -20.10
N ARG A 25 -1.82 -4.88 -20.59
CA ARG A 25 -1.86 -4.04 -21.80
C ARG A 25 -1.51 -2.60 -21.43
N ALA A 26 -0.59 -1.98 -22.17
CA ALA A 26 -0.11 -0.62 -21.89
C ALA A 26 -1.25 0.41 -21.83
N GLU A 27 -2.24 0.32 -22.73
CA GLU A 27 -3.41 1.20 -22.75
C GLU A 27 -4.28 1.08 -21.49
N ARG A 28 -4.41 -0.14 -20.93
CA ARG A 28 -5.15 -0.36 -19.68
C ARG A 28 -4.40 0.24 -18.51
N LEU A 29 -3.09 0.02 -18.44
CA LEU A 29 -2.24 0.60 -17.41
C LEU A 29 -2.28 2.12 -17.43
N ALA A 30 -2.15 2.75 -18.61
CA ALA A 30 -2.21 4.19 -18.76
C ALA A 30 -3.54 4.77 -18.27
N ARG A 31 -4.66 4.10 -18.57
CA ARG A 31 -5.98 4.49 -18.08
C ARG A 31 -6.08 4.41 -16.55
N SER A 32 -5.57 3.34 -15.94
CA SER A 32 -5.56 3.19 -14.47
C SER A 32 -4.74 4.29 -13.80
N VAL A 33 -3.54 4.60 -14.32
CA VAL A 33 -2.68 5.67 -13.82
C VAL A 33 -3.35 7.04 -13.94
N SER A 34 -4.03 7.31 -15.05
CA SER A 34 -4.76 8.57 -15.24
C SER A 34 -5.87 8.74 -14.20
N ARG A 35 -6.64 7.69 -13.89
CA ARG A 35 -7.69 7.75 -12.85
C ARG A 35 -7.11 8.00 -11.46
N ILE A 36 -6.01 7.31 -11.13
CA ILE A 36 -5.30 7.50 -9.86
C ILE A 36 -4.81 8.95 -9.73
N SER A 37 -4.26 9.51 -10.81
CA SER A 37 -3.74 10.88 -10.81
C SER A 37 -4.82 11.92 -10.53
N GLU A 38 -6.03 11.72 -11.06
CA GLU A 38 -7.18 12.61 -10.78
C GLU A 38 -7.64 12.47 -9.33
N LEU A 39 -7.73 11.25 -8.80
CA LEU A 39 -8.10 11.01 -7.39
C LEU A 39 -7.12 11.64 -6.39
N ILE A 40 -5.82 11.63 -6.69
CA ILE A 40 -4.79 12.23 -5.81
C ILE A 40 -4.88 13.76 -5.80
N LYS A 41 -5.34 14.40 -6.89
CA LYS A 41 -5.45 15.87 -6.96
C LYS A 41 -6.56 16.42 -6.06
N ASP A 42 -7.65 15.67 -5.87
CA ASP A 42 -8.79 16.06 -5.04
C ASP A 42 -8.61 15.72 -3.55
N GLY A 43 -7.66 14.86 -3.20
CA GLY A 43 -7.42 14.44 -1.82
C GLY A 43 -6.56 15.43 -1.02
N SER A 44 -7.11 16.01 0.05
CA SER A 44 -6.30 16.71 1.06
C SER A 44 -5.29 15.73 1.69
N LYS A 45 -3.99 15.92 1.43
CA LYS A 45 -2.91 15.10 1.98
C LYS A 45 -2.81 15.27 3.49
N VAL A 46 -3.54 14.45 4.24
CA VAL A 46 -3.17 14.18 5.62
C VAL A 46 -1.94 13.27 5.58
N PRO A 47 -0.83 13.62 6.23
CA PRO A 47 0.38 12.81 6.21
C PRO A 47 0.15 11.45 6.88
N GLU A 48 -0.20 10.43 6.11
CA GLU A 48 -0.42 9.06 6.59
C GLU A 48 0.95 8.39 6.86
N MET A 49 1.10 7.77 8.04
CA MET A 49 2.32 7.07 8.45
C MET A 49 2.07 5.57 8.55
N ILE A 50 3.01 4.78 8.04
CA ILE A 50 3.01 3.32 8.11
C ILE A 50 4.06 2.90 9.12
N THR A 51 3.64 2.19 10.17
CA THR A 51 4.57 1.59 11.15
C THR A 51 5.03 0.23 10.67
N VAL A 52 6.35 0.03 10.64
CA VAL A 52 6.97 -1.26 10.26
C VAL A 52 7.88 -1.74 11.38
N ASP A 53 7.66 -2.95 11.87
CA ASP A 53 8.60 -3.63 12.77
C ASP A 53 9.67 -4.37 11.96
N GLN A 54 10.94 -4.08 12.23
CA GLN A 54 12.06 -4.87 11.74
C GLN A 54 12.96 -5.28 12.90
N GLY A 55 12.91 -6.55 13.27
CA GLY A 55 13.81 -7.12 14.28
C GLY A 55 13.70 -6.43 15.64
N GLY A 56 12.47 -6.03 16.05
CA GLY A 56 12.21 -5.36 17.32
C GLY A 56 12.44 -3.84 17.32
N THR A 57 12.75 -3.25 16.16
CA THR A 57 12.75 -1.79 15.98
C THR A 57 11.54 -1.36 15.16
N THR A 58 10.67 -0.56 15.75
CA THR A 58 9.57 0.09 15.03
C THR A 58 10.07 1.30 14.27
N ARG A 59 9.87 1.32 12.95
CA ARG A 59 10.12 2.47 12.08
C ARG A 59 8.80 3.05 11.59
N MET A 60 8.74 4.37 11.47
CA MET A 60 7.65 5.09 10.84
C MET A 60 8.07 5.52 9.43
N ILE A 61 7.27 5.15 8.44
CA ILE A 61 7.48 5.49 7.02
C ILE A 61 6.34 6.38 6.58
N ARG A 62 6.62 7.52 5.92
CA ARG A 62 5.56 8.31 5.30
C ARG A 62 4.99 7.54 4.11
N ARG A 63 3.67 7.53 3.97
CA ARG A 63 3.01 6.93 2.79
C ARG A 63 3.52 7.51 1.48
N ASP A 64 3.82 8.82 1.44
CA ASP A 64 4.39 9.49 0.26
C ASP A 64 5.79 8.96 -0.14
N ASP A 65 6.54 8.35 0.78
CA ASP A 65 7.86 7.79 0.48
C ASP A 65 7.77 6.38 -0.12
N VAL A 66 6.61 5.73 -0.06
CA VAL A 66 6.39 4.39 -0.61
C VAL A 66 6.11 4.49 -2.11
N SER A 67 7.07 4.03 -2.91
CA SER A 67 6.96 4.02 -4.37
C SER A 67 6.04 2.91 -4.89
N TYR A 68 6.14 1.71 -4.32
CA TYR A 68 5.24 0.60 -4.61
C TYR A 68 5.28 -0.47 -3.52
N VAL A 69 4.24 -1.32 -3.49
CA VAL A 69 4.13 -2.45 -2.58
C VAL A 69 4.12 -3.75 -3.39
N GLN A 70 4.90 -4.73 -2.95
CA GLN A 70 5.02 -6.04 -3.59
C GLN A 70 4.55 -7.14 -2.64
N ALA A 71 3.59 -7.96 -3.05
CA ALA A 71 3.22 -9.17 -2.32
C ALA A 71 4.32 -10.26 -2.42
N GLN A 72 4.65 -10.87 -1.28
CA GLN A 72 5.65 -11.94 -1.11
C GLN A 72 5.11 -13.00 -0.12
N GLY A 73 4.15 -13.83 -0.56
CA GLY A 73 3.48 -14.80 0.31
C GLY A 73 2.67 -14.10 1.40
N ASP A 74 2.86 -14.49 2.66
CA ASP A 74 2.23 -13.87 3.84
C ASP A 74 2.82 -12.49 4.21
N TYR A 75 3.66 -11.92 3.35
CA TYR A 75 4.32 -10.65 3.56
C TYR A 75 4.06 -9.69 2.39
N ALA A 76 4.12 -8.41 2.69
CA ALA A 76 4.22 -7.36 1.70
C ALA A 76 5.55 -6.63 1.89
N ARG A 77 6.22 -6.31 0.78
CA ARG A 77 7.43 -5.50 0.77
C ARG A 77 7.09 -4.09 0.29
N LEU A 78 7.24 -3.12 1.18
CA LEU A 78 7.18 -1.70 0.87
C LEU A 78 8.52 -1.29 0.26
N HIS A 79 8.51 -0.68 -0.92
CA HIS A 79 9.72 -0.13 -1.54
C HIS A 79 9.68 1.39 -1.44
N THR A 80 10.70 1.96 -0.81
CA THR A 80 10.95 3.40 -0.75
C THR A 80 12.17 3.75 -1.59
N ALA A 81 12.48 5.04 -1.75
CA ALA A 81 13.67 5.47 -2.49
C ALA A 81 14.99 4.99 -1.84
N GLU A 82 15.03 4.88 -0.51
CA GLU A 82 16.25 4.57 0.24
C GLU A 82 16.39 3.08 0.60
N ALA A 83 15.26 2.41 0.86
CA ALA A 83 15.25 1.02 1.35
C ALA A 83 13.94 0.29 1.04
N SER A 84 13.92 -1.02 1.34
CA SER A 84 12.70 -1.82 1.30
C SER A 84 12.39 -2.45 2.65
N TYR A 85 11.11 -2.50 3.01
CA TYR A 85 10.65 -2.97 4.31
C TYR A 85 9.63 -4.10 4.16
N LEU A 86 9.88 -5.22 4.83
CA LEU A 86 8.95 -6.35 4.85
C LEU A 86 7.97 -6.17 6.01
N ILE A 87 6.68 -6.18 5.71
CA ILE A 87 5.59 -6.23 6.68
C ILE A 87 4.87 -7.57 6.54
N ARG A 88 4.44 -8.15 7.65
CA ARG A 88 3.55 -9.31 7.61
C ARG A 88 2.14 -8.82 7.32
N VAL A 89 1.50 -9.41 6.31
CA VAL A 89 0.09 -9.12 6.02
C VAL A 89 -0.74 -10.06 6.89
N PRO A 90 -1.65 -9.54 7.74
CA PRO A 90 -2.53 -10.38 8.56
C PRO A 90 -3.53 -11.17 7.71
#